data_AF-K1VX95-F1
#
_entry.id   AF-K1VX95-F1
#
_cell.length_a   1.000
_cell.length_b   1.000
_cell.length_c   1.000
_cell.angle_alpha   90.00
_cell.angle_beta   90.00
_cell.angle_gamma   90.00
#
_symmetry.space_group_name_H-M   'P 1'
#
loop_
_entity.id
_entity.type
_entity.pdbx_description
1 polymer ?
#
loop_
_entity_poly.entity_id
_entity_poly.type
_entity_poly.pdbx_seq_one_letter_code
_entity_poly.pdbx_strand_id
1 'polypeptide(L)'
;MPPLRLFRLYFGRGNLPAQTVAFPQDLFSDPPLDLRRYNKIRDVLGDDSLPPCTDVARGMGRLLATLHWQVGVNARDAELVVGSLRGQSHCYVLDFNQSQRWLPPYPMSQIDTLTPTGQYANDDLSTGARRLATLIAGQELYYPRPHQEEVYAPFKEGYLNHLSSILEGVCKTQMAKDRVSNAAVVFFQEFEEIDERKEKRRARLRKSPSS
;
A
#
# COMPACT_ATOMS: atom_id res chain seq x y z
N MET A 1 19.20 -7.30 -22.75
CA MET A 1 19.35 -7.19 -21.28
C MET A 1 18.71 -8.40 -20.62
N PRO A 2 19.28 -8.96 -19.55
CA PRO A 2 18.59 -9.97 -18.76
C PRO A 2 17.26 -9.40 -18.23
N PRO A 3 16.19 -10.21 -18.15
CA PRO A 3 14.90 -9.75 -17.66
C PRO A 3 15.04 -9.29 -16.20
N LEU A 4 14.36 -8.18 -15.87
CA LEU A 4 14.28 -7.65 -14.52
C LEU A 4 13.83 -8.76 -13.56
N ARG A 5 14.69 -9.04 -12.56
CA ARG A 5 14.33 -9.86 -11.40
C ARG A 5 13.22 -9.11 -10.62
N LEU A 6 12.32 -9.85 -10.00
CA LEU A 6 11.24 -9.27 -9.20
C LEU A 6 11.88 -8.54 -8.01
N PHE A 7 11.50 -7.28 -7.79
CA PHE A 7 11.99 -6.53 -6.65
C PHE A 7 10.87 -6.28 -5.65
N ARG A 8 11.03 -6.78 -4.42
CA ARG A 8 10.10 -6.50 -3.31
C ARG A 8 10.25 -5.06 -2.83
N LEU A 9 9.15 -4.32 -2.82
CA LEU A 9 9.08 -2.90 -2.51
C LEU A 9 8.71 -2.67 -1.04
N TYR A 10 9.62 -2.05 -0.28
CA TYR A 10 9.44 -1.74 1.14
C TYR A 10 9.40 -0.22 1.35
N PHE A 11 8.50 0.46 0.65
CA PHE A 11 8.44 1.92 0.68
C PHE A 11 8.03 2.45 2.05
N GLY A 12 7.36 1.65 2.87
CA GLY A 12 6.99 2.00 4.24
C GLY A 12 8.10 1.89 5.30
N ARG A 13 9.33 1.50 4.91
CA ARG A 13 10.45 1.26 5.82
C ARG A 13 11.59 2.25 5.57
N GLY A 14 11.82 3.16 6.52
CA GLY A 14 12.91 4.14 6.45
C GLY A 14 14.27 3.69 6.99
N ASN A 15 14.35 2.52 7.64
CA ASN A 15 15.53 2.05 8.39
C ASN A 15 16.01 0.67 7.90
N LEU A 16 16.18 0.47 6.59
CA LEU A 16 16.95 -0.68 6.13
C LEU A 16 18.45 -0.38 6.26
N PRO A 17 19.28 -1.36 6.65
CA PRO A 17 20.74 -1.20 6.65
C PRO A 17 21.22 -0.74 5.27
N ALA A 18 22.15 0.20 5.19
CA ALA A 18 22.62 0.75 3.91
C ALA A 18 23.33 -0.31 3.02
N GLN A 19 23.91 -1.34 3.64
CA GLN A 19 24.54 -2.45 2.96
C GLN A 19 23.85 -3.76 3.35
N THR A 20 23.54 -4.60 2.36
CA THR A 20 23.24 -6.01 2.59
C THR A 20 24.57 -6.69 2.90
N VAL A 21 24.87 -6.85 4.19
CA VAL A 21 26.19 -7.28 4.69
C VAL A 21 26.50 -8.74 4.32
N ALA A 22 25.45 -9.55 4.12
CA ALA A 22 25.55 -10.86 3.50
C ALA A 22 24.19 -11.20 2.89
N PHE A 23 24.19 -11.74 1.66
CA PHE A 23 23.12 -12.66 1.30
C PHE A 23 23.42 -13.94 2.08
N PRO A 24 22.49 -14.43 2.93
CA PRO A 24 22.63 -15.78 3.47
C PRO A 24 22.90 -16.73 2.30
N GLN A 25 23.83 -17.67 2.47
CA GLN A 25 24.28 -18.55 1.37
C GLN A 25 23.11 -19.35 0.74
N ASP A 26 21.97 -19.41 1.44
CA ASP A 26 20.74 -20.10 1.02
C ASP A 26 19.56 -19.16 0.73
N LEU A 27 19.76 -17.82 0.75
CA LEU A 27 18.68 -16.87 0.51
C LEU A 27 18.46 -16.67 -1.00
N PHE A 28 17.48 -17.41 -1.52
CA PHE A 28 16.89 -17.19 -2.86
C PHE A 28 15.86 -16.04 -2.87
N SER A 29 15.76 -15.22 -1.82
CA SER A 29 14.77 -14.13 -1.77
C SER A 29 15.37 -12.80 -2.19
N ASP A 30 14.62 -12.08 -3.03
CA ASP A 30 15.01 -10.77 -3.53
C ASP A 30 15.10 -9.75 -2.36
N PRO A 31 16.21 -9.00 -2.25
CA PRO A 31 16.44 -8.12 -1.12
C PRO A 31 15.40 -7.00 -1.07
N PRO A 32 14.94 -6.58 0.12
CA PRO A 32 13.96 -5.51 0.25
C PRO A 32 14.50 -4.20 -0.33
N LEU A 33 13.75 -3.59 -1.25
CA LEU A 33 14.04 -2.27 -1.81
C LEU A 33 13.23 -1.19 -1.08
N ASP A 34 13.92 -0.40 -0.24
CA ASP A 34 13.38 0.90 0.18
C ASP A 34 13.55 1.94 -0.94
N LEU A 35 13.01 3.14 -0.70
CA LEU A 35 13.09 4.28 -1.62
C LEU A 35 14.53 4.61 -2.06
N ARG A 36 15.48 4.56 -1.13
CA ARG A 36 16.88 4.94 -1.42
C ARG A 36 17.54 3.92 -2.33
N ARG A 37 17.36 2.63 -2.04
CA ARG A 37 17.87 1.53 -2.85
C ARG A 37 17.22 1.49 -4.22
N TYR A 38 15.91 1.71 -4.27
CA TYR A 38 15.17 1.80 -5.53
C TYR A 38 15.73 2.90 -6.42
N ASN A 39 15.85 4.13 -5.90
CA ASN A 39 16.40 5.25 -6.67
C ASN A 39 17.82 4.98 -7.13
N LYS A 40 18.69 4.43 -6.26
CA LYS A 40 20.06 4.06 -6.64
C LYS A 40 20.09 3.02 -7.78
N ILE A 41 19.21 2.02 -7.74
CA ILE A 41 19.12 1.03 -8.83
C ILE A 41 18.62 1.69 -10.11
N ARG A 42 17.63 2.58 -10.02
CA ARG A 42 17.15 3.35 -11.17
C ARG A 42 18.27 4.20 -11.78
N ASP A 43 19.05 4.91 -10.96
CA ASP A 43 20.19 5.72 -11.42
C ASP A 43 21.23 4.88 -12.17
N VAL A 44 21.47 3.65 -11.72
CA VAL A 44 22.44 2.72 -12.36
C VAL A 44 21.88 2.09 -13.64
N LEU A 45 20.59 1.76 -13.68
CA LEU A 45 19.95 1.11 -14.83
C LEU A 45 19.48 2.12 -15.90
N GLY A 46 19.44 3.41 -15.57
CA GLY A 46 18.87 4.47 -16.41
C GLY A 46 17.37 4.66 -16.21
N ASP A 47 16.89 5.89 -16.43
CA ASP A 47 15.49 6.29 -16.18
C ASP A 47 14.47 5.50 -17.01
N ASP A 48 14.85 4.95 -18.18
CA ASP A 48 13.96 4.16 -19.03
C ASP A 48 13.75 2.72 -18.50
N SER A 49 14.60 2.25 -17.59
CA SER A 49 14.58 0.86 -17.12
C SER A 49 13.60 0.64 -15.96
N LEU A 50 13.43 1.65 -15.10
CA LEU A 50 12.57 1.57 -13.92
C LEU A 50 11.76 2.87 -13.79
N PRO A 51 10.45 2.78 -13.51
CA PRO A 51 9.62 3.97 -13.34
C PRO A 51 10.07 4.81 -12.13
N PRO A 52 9.77 6.11 -12.11
CA PRO A 52 9.98 6.94 -10.92
C PRO A 52 9.29 6.37 -9.68
N CYS A 53 9.85 6.60 -8.48
CA CYS A 53 9.25 6.18 -7.21
C CYS A 53 7.82 6.70 -7.03
N THR A 54 7.52 7.90 -7.53
CA THR A 54 6.20 8.52 -7.50
C THR A 54 5.17 7.73 -8.31
N ASP A 55 5.56 7.23 -9.48
CA ASP A 55 4.70 6.40 -10.34
C ASP A 55 4.49 5.01 -9.74
N VAL A 56 5.55 4.42 -9.16
CA VAL A 56 5.44 3.17 -8.40
C VAL A 56 4.46 3.33 -7.25
N ALA A 57 4.64 4.37 -6.43
CA ALA A 57 3.78 4.66 -5.29
C ALA A 57 2.32 4.87 -5.71
N ARG A 58 2.08 5.60 -6.80
CA ARG A 58 0.75 5.74 -7.39
C ARG A 58 0.16 4.39 -7.80
N GLY A 59 0.96 3.53 -8.42
CA GLY A 59 0.59 2.16 -8.75
C GLY A 59 0.22 1.32 -7.52
N MET A 60 0.99 1.42 -6.44
CA MET A 60 0.69 0.76 -5.17
C MET A 60 -0.65 1.23 -4.59
N GLY A 61 -0.97 2.52 -4.71
CA GLY A 61 -2.26 3.09 -4.30
C GLY A 61 -3.43 2.51 -5.09
N ARG A 62 -3.31 2.48 -6.43
CA ARG A 62 -4.30 1.88 -7.33
C ARG A 62 -4.58 0.41 -6.97
N LEU A 63 -3.51 -0.34 -6.74
CA LEU A 63 -3.57 -1.76 -6.41
C LEU A 63 -4.23 -2.00 -5.05
N LEU A 64 -3.90 -1.20 -4.03
CA LEU A 64 -4.55 -1.29 -2.73
C LEU A 64 -6.05 -0.94 -2.82
N ALA A 65 -6.42 0.06 -3.61
CA ALA A 65 -7.83 0.38 -3.88
C ALA A 65 -8.55 -0.79 -4.57
N THR A 66 -7.91 -1.45 -5.54
CA THR A 66 -8.42 -2.67 -6.18
C THR A 66 -8.67 -3.76 -5.15
N LEU A 67 -7.68 -4.06 -4.30
CA LEU A 67 -7.79 -5.09 -3.25
C LEU A 67 -8.92 -4.79 -2.27
N HIS A 68 -8.97 -3.55 -1.76
CA HIS A 68 -9.99 -3.13 -0.81
C HIS A 68 -11.39 -3.17 -1.42
N TRP A 69 -11.58 -2.60 -2.61
CA TRP A 69 -12.93 -2.28 -3.11
C TRP A 69 -13.39 -3.13 -4.27
N GLN A 70 -12.54 -3.63 -5.16
CA GLN A 70 -13.01 -4.53 -6.22
C GLN A 70 -12.90 -5.99 -5.81
N VAL A 71 -11.82 -6.34 -5.11
CA VAL A 71 -11.62 -7.70 -4.61
C VAL A 71 -12.36 -7.88 -3.30
N GLY A 72 -12.30 -6.91 -2.36
CA GLY A 72 -12.98 -7.00 -1.06
C GLY A 72 -12.13 -7.61 0.06
N VAL A 73 -10.80 -7.53 -0.04
CA VAL A 73 -9.84 -8.06 0.94
C VAL A 73 -9.06 -6.95 1.61
N ASN A 74 -8.58 -7.19 2.83
CA ASN A 74 -7.89 -6.20 3.66
C ASN A 74 -6.41 -5.99 3.31
N ALA A 75 -5.91 -6.67 2.27
CA ALA A 75 -4.53 -6.61 1.79
C ALA A 75 -3.47 -6.88 2.87
N ARG A 76 -3.83 -7.68 3.89
CA ARG A 76 -2.88 -8.14 4.91
C ARG A 76 -1.79 -9.01 4.28
N ASP A 77 -0.55 -8.73 4.66
CA ASP A 77 0.66 -9.41 4.22
C ASP A 77 0.89 -9.35 2.70
N ALA A 78 0.21 -8.41 2.02
CA ALA A 78 0.35 -8.29 0.57
C ALA A 78 1.74 -7.74 0.21
N GLU A 79 2.60 -8.61 -0.30
CA GLU A 79 3.92 -8.22 -0.80
C GLU A 79 3.77 -7.54 -2.16
N LEU A 80 4.36 -6.35 -2.29
CA LEU A 80 4.34 -5.61 -3.55
C LEU A 80 5.68 -5.77 -4.25
N VAL A 81 5.64 -6.21 -5.50
CA VAL A 81 6.84 -6.36 -6.32
C VAL A 81 6.74 -5.54 -7.60
N VAL A 82 7.86 -4.95 -8.00
CA VAL A 82 8.01 -4.43 -9.36
C VAL A 82 8.77 -5.44 -10.21
N GLY A 83 8.30 -5.64 -11.44
CA GLY A 83 8.96 -6.49 -12.42
C GLY A 83 8.68 -5.99 -13.83
N SER A 84 9.39 -6.54 -14.81
CA SER A 84 9.12 -6.24 -16.21
C SER A 84 8.41 -7.39 -16.90
N LEU A 85 7.36 -7.08 -17.65
CA LEU A 85 6.74 -7.98 -18.60
C LEU A 85 6.81 -7.33 -19.98
N ARG A 86 7.47 -8.00 -20.93
CA ARG A 86 7.61 -7.53 -22.32
C ARG A 86 8.20 -6.11 -22.45
N GLY A 87 9.14 -5.76 -21.57
CA GLY A 87 9.81 -4.45 -21.59
C GLY A 87 8.99 -3.32 -20.95
N GLN A 88 7.83 -3.61 -20.38
CA GLN A 88 7.05 -2.66 -19.58
C GLN A 88 7.17 -3.03 -18.09
N SER A 89 7.32 -2.00 -17.25
CA SER A 89 7.36 -2.19 -15.79
C SER A 89 5.96 -2.27 -15.22
N HIS A 90 5.72 -3.27 -14.37
CA HIS A 90 4.44 -3.54 -13.73
C HIS A 90 4.63 -3.75 -12.23
N CYS A 91 3.61 -3.37 -11.44
CA CYS A 91 3.52 -3.68 -10.02
C CYS A 91 2.60 -4.89 -9.84
N TYR A 92 3.06 -5.90 -9.11
CA TYR A 92 2.32 -7.11 -8.80
C TYR A 92 2.14 -7.27 -7.29
N VAL A 93 1.12 -8.03 -6.89
CA VAL A 93 0.97 -8.54 -5.53
C VAL A 93 1.47 -9.97 -5.50
N LEU A 94 2.32 -10.28 -4.53
CA LEU A 94 2.71 -11.64 -4.15
C LEU A 94 2.32 -11.90 -2.69
N ASP A 95 2.36 -13.19 -2.33
CA ASP A 95 2.27 -13.69 -0.95
C ASP A 95 1.12 -13.11 -0.09
N PHE A 96 -0.10 -13.08 -0.63
CA PHE A 96 -1.28 -12.58 0.08
C PHE A 96 -1.94 -13.63 1.01
N ASN A 97 -1.16 -14.58 1.56
CA ASN A 97 -1.68 -15.75 2.26
C ASN A 97 -2.43 -15.43 3.57
N GLN A 98 -2.19 -14.24 4.18
CA GLN A 98 -2.92 -13.77 5.36
C GLN A 98 -4.04 -12.78 5.05
N SER A 99 -4.24 -12.41 3.78
CA SER A 99 -5.32 -11.50 3.38
C SER A 99 -6.67 -12.10 3.71
N GLN A 100 -7.51 -11.32 4.36
CA GLN A 100 -8.85 -11.72 4.76
C GLN A 100 -9.89 -10.84 4.08
N ARG A 101 -11.08 -11.42 3.90
CA ARG A 101 -12.25 -10.67 3.45
C ARG A 101 -12.64 -9.65 4.49
N TRP A 102 -12.87 -8.42 4.04
CA TRP A 102 -13.55 -7.39 4.82
C TRP A 102 -14.84 -6.93 4.14
N LEU A 103 -15.03 -7.24 2.86
CA LEU A 103 -16.26 -7.04 2.08
C LEU A 103 -16.70 -8.37 1.41
N PRO A 104 -17.97 -8.51 1.00
CA PRO A 104 -18.42 -9.69 0.26
C PRO A 104 -17.68 -9.86 -1.07
N PRO A 105 -17.70 -11.05 -1.69
CA PRO A 105 -17.23 -11.24 -3.06
C PRO A 105 -17.96 -10.32 -4.05
N TYR A 106 -17.22 -9.80 -5.03
CA TYR A 106 -17.75 -8.86 -6.03
C TYR A 106 -18.49 -7.68 -5.40
N PRO A 107 -17.89 -7.00 -4.40
CA PRO A 107 -18.57 -5.98 -3.60
C PRO A 107 -19.16 -4.84 -4.44
N MET A 108 -18.54 -4.52 -5.57
CA MET A 108 -19.02 -3.48 -6.49
C MET A 108 -20.35 -3.82 -7.17
N SER A 109 -20.71 -5.11 -7.25
CA SER A 109 -22.04 -5.52 -7.75
C SER A 109 -23.16 -5.29 -6.73
N GLN A 110 -22.81 -5.07 -5.46
CA GLN A 110 -23.73 -4.90 -4.33
C GLN A 110 -23.49 -3.56 -3.61
N ILE A 111 -22.99 -2.55 -4.32
CA ILE A 111 -22.47 -1.34 -3.69
C ILE A 111 -23.50 -0.57 -2.84
N ASP A 112 -24.77 -0.57 -3.25
CA ASP A 112 -25.87 0.10 -2.53
C ASP A 112 -26.13 -0.54 -1.16
N THR A 113 -25.96 -1.86 -1.04
CA THR A 113 -26.14 -2.64 0.20
C THR A 113 -24.83 -3.13 0.80
N LEU A 114 -23.70 -2.52 0.40
CA LEU A 114 -22.38 -2.99 0.77
C LEU A 114 -22.17 -2.92 2.29
N THR A 115 -22.01 -4.09 2.90
CA THR A 115 -21.70 -4.24 4.31
C THR A 115 -20.39 -5.00 4.48
N PRO A 116 -19.59 -4.66 5.51
CA PRO A 116 -18.43 -5.45 5.87
C PRO A 116 -18.77 -6.91 6.24
N THR A 117 -17.77 -7.79 6.17
CA THR A 117 -17.93 -9.24 6.39
C THR A 117 -16.83 -9.83 7.26
N GLY A 118 -17.00 -11.10 7.65
CA GLY A 118 -16.00 -11.83 8.44
C GLY A 118 -15.74 -11.15 9.78
N GLN A 119 -14.47 -10.86 10.08
CA GLN A 119 -14.07 -10.18 11.32
C GLN A 119 -14.55 -8.72 11.42
N TYR A 120 -15.09 -8.18 10.33
CA TYR A 120 -15.61 -6.82 10.22
C TYR A 120 -17.14 -6.78 10.19
N ALA A 121 -17.84 -7.91 10.28
CA ALA A 121 -19.29 -7.98 10.03
C ALA A 121 -20.16 -7.06 10.92
N ASN A 122 -19.65 -6.65 12.08
CA ASN A 122 -20.33 -5.73 13.00
C ASN A 122 -19.95 -4.26 12.79
N ASP A 123 -19.03 -3.98 11.87
CA ASP A 123 -18.56 -2.64 11.58
C ASP A 123 -19.42 -2.01 10.47
N ASP A 124 -19.62 -0.70 10.52
CA ASP A 124 -19.97 0.06 9.32
C ASP A 124 -18.73 0.23 8.43
N LEU A 125 -18.92 0.74 7.20
CA LEU A 125 -17.81 0.89 6.25
C LEU A 125 -16.69 1.80 6.79
N SER A 126 -17.04 2.86 7.53
CA SER A 126 -16.08 3.81 8.11
C SER A 126 -15.24 3.15 9.21
N THR A 127 -15.88 2.38 10.09
CA THR A 127 -15.24 1.65 11.19
C THR A 127 -14.36 0.54 10.64
N GLY A 128 -14.85 -0.20 9.64
CA GLY A 128 -14.06 -1.18 8.90
C GLY A 128 -12.83 -0.53 8.27
N ALA A 129 -12.99 0.63 7.62
CA ALA A 129 -11.90 1.39 7.02
C ALA A 129 -10.84 1.86 8.04
N ARG A 130 -11.21 2.31 9.24
CA ARG A 130 -10.23 2.61 10.33
C ARG A 130 -9.43 1.38 10.74
N ARG A 131 -10.08 0.21 10.80
CA ARG A 131 -9.40 -1.05 11.14
C ARG A 131 -8.44 -1.49 10.04
N LEU A 132 -8.80 -1.29 8.77
CA LEU A 132 -7.85 -1.47 7.65
C LEU A 132 -6.65 -0.54 7.82
N ALA A 133 -6.88 0.75 8.11
CA ALA A 133 -5.79 1.70 8.32
C ALA A 133 -4.87 1.26 9.47
N THR A 134 -5.45 0.77 10.57
CA THR A 134 -4.68 0.22 11.71
C THR A 134 -3.85 -0.99 11.32
N LEU A 135 -4.43 -1.91 10.55
CA LEU A 135 -3.75 -3.11 10.05
C LEU A 135 -2.55 -2.74 9.16
N ILE A 136 -2.81 -1.94 8.11
CA ILE A 136 -1.78 -1.47 7.17
C ILE A 136 -0.72 -0.63 7.89
N ALA A 137 -1.13 0.23 8.83
CA ALA A 137 -0.20 1.02 9.62
C ALA A 137 0.69 0.16 10.51
N GLY A 138 0.12 -0.87 11.14
CA GLY A 138 0.76 -1.69 12.15
C GLY A 138 1.72 -2.73 11.60
N GLN A 139 1.33 -3.41 10.51
CA GLN A 139 1.96 -4.66 10.09
C GLN A 139 2.69 -4.54 8.75
N GLU A 140 2.31 -3.57 7.91
CA GLU A 140 2.80 -3.55 6.54
C GLU A 140 4.01 -2.62 6.39
N LEU A 141 5.13 -3.21 5.98
CA LEU A 141 6.36 -2.49 5.68
C LEU A 141 6.40 -1.96 4.23
N TYR A 142 5.41 -2.37 3.43
CA TYR A 142 5.39 -2.16 1.98
C TYR A 142 4.92 -0.76 1.61
N TYR A 143 3.80 -0.29 2.19
CA TYR A 143 3.14 0.93 1.75
C TYR A 143 3.83 2.23 2.20
N PRO A 144 3.92 3.26 1.33
CA PRO A 144 4.40 4.59 1.70
C PRO A 144 3.76 5.14 2.99
N ARG A 145 4.57 5.75 3.85
CA ARG A 145 4.11 6.38 5.11
C ARG A 145 3.83 7.87 4.94
N PRO A 146 2.85 8.43 5.66
CA PRO A 146 2.55 9.86 5.65
C PRO A 146 3.75 10.80 5.79
N HIS A 147 4.70 10.52 6.69
CA HIS A 147 5.93 11.32 6.82
C HIS A 147 6.90 11.23 5.61
N GLN A 148 6.68 10.33 4.66
CA GLN A 148 7.44 10.18 3.41
C GLN A 148 6.68 10.88 2.25
N GLU A 149 6.48 12.18 2.39
CA GLU A 149 5.56 12.98 1.56
C GLU A 149 5.74 12.75 0.05
N GLU A 150 6.99 12.68 -0.42
CA GLU A 150 7.36 12.48 -1.83
C GLU A 150 6.64 11.28 -2.48
N VAL A 151 6.48 10.18 -1.74
CA VAL A 151 5.82 8.97 -2.24
C VAL A 151 4.45 8.74 -1.64
N TYR A 152 4.16 9.30 -0.47
CA TYR A 152 2.85 9.16 0.16
C TYR A 152 1.77 9.92 -0.60
N ALA A 153 2.02 11.16 -1.02
CA ALA A 153 1.04 11.95 -1.76
C ALA A 153 0.62 11.25 -3.08
N PRO A 154 1.56 10.78 -3.93
CA PRO A 154 1.21 9.98 -5.12
C PRO A 154 0.50 8.67 -4.79
N PHE A 155 0.83 8.01 -3.68
CA PHE A 155 0.16 6.79 -3.24
C PHE A 155 -1.31 7.04 -2.87
N LYS A 156 -1.56 8.06 -2.04
CA LYS A 156 -2.91 8.47 -1.65
C LYS A 156 -3.72 8.92 -2.87
N GLU A 157 -3.12 9.75 -3.72
CA GLU A 157 -3.69 10.17 -5.00
C GLU A 157 -4.08 8.96 -5.86
N GLY A 158 -3.16 8.02 -6.06
CA GLY A 158 -3.38 6.82 -6.87
C GLY A 158 -4.53 5.96 -6.37
N TYR A 159 -4.65 5.82 -5.04
CA TYR A 159 -5.77 5.11 -4.42
C TYR A 159 -7.10 5.82 -4.65
N LEU A 160 -7.18 7.12 -4.31
CA LEU A 160 -8.43 7.88 -4.36
C LEU A 160 -8.93 8.07 -5.79
N ASN A 161 -8.04 8.38 -6.73
CA ASN A 161 -8.41 8.54 -8.15
C ASN A 161 -8.91 7.22 -8.74
N HIS A 162 -8.27 6.11 -8.39
CA HIS A 162 -8.71 4.80 -8.87
C HIS A 162 -10.06 4.40 -8.28
N LEU A 163 -10.27 4.67 -6.99
CA LEU A 163 -11.57 4.47 -6.38
C LEU A 163 -12.66 5.29 -7.08
N SER A 164 -12.43 6.58 -7.36
CA SER A 164 -13.38 7.40 -8.12
C SER A 164 -13.74 6.75 -9.46
N SER A 165 -12.73 6.29 -10.20
CA SER A 165 -12.93 5.61 -11.48
C SER A 165 -13.74 4.32 -11.34
N ILE A 166 -13.48 3.49 -10.31
CA ILE A 166 -14.27 2.29 -10.02
C ILE A 166 -15.73 2.69 -9.77
N LEU A 167 -15.97 3.67 -8.90
CA LEU A 167 -17.30 4.12 -8.51
C LEU A 167 -18.07 4.73 -9.68
N GLU A 168 -17.41 5.46 -10.56
CA GLU A 168 -18.01 5.99 -11.79
C GLU A 168 -18.48 4.88 -12.73
N GLY A 169 -17.74 3.78 -12.81
CA GLY A 169 -18.09 2.63 -13.66
C GLY A 169 -19.18 1.72 -13.10
N VAL A 170 -19.38 1.69 -11.77
CA VAL A 170 -20.27 0.68 -11.13
C VAL A 170 -21.43 1.27 -10.33
N CYS A 171 -21.31 2.46 -9.75
CA CYS A 171 -22.34 3.01 -8.88
C CYS A 171 -23.42 3.75 -9.65
N LYS A 172 -24.68 3.38 -9.39
CA LYS A 172 -25.85 4.04 -9.96
C LYS A 172 -26.34 5.25 -9.16
N THR A 173 -26.04 5.28 -7.85
CA THR A 173 -26.55 6.30 -6.94
C THR A 173 -25.40 7.15 -6.39
N GLN A 174 -25.64 8.46 -6.23
CA GLN A 174 -24.66 9.37 -5.61
C GLN A 174 -24.42 8.99 -4.14
N MET A 175 -25.49 8.59 -3.43
CA MET A 175 -25.41 8.18 -2.02
C MET A 175 -24.44 7.01 -1.80
N ALA A 176 -24.45 5.99 -2.68
CA ALA A 176 -23.50 4.88 -2.57
C ALA A 176 -22.05 5.31 -2.86
N LYS A 177 -21.85 6.19 -3.85
CA LYS A 177 -20.55 6.80 -4.14
C LYS A 177 -20.02 7.55 -2.92
N ASP A 178 -20.83 8.43 -2.34
CA ASP A 178 -20.46 9.24 -1.18
C ASP A 178 -20.10 8.36 0.02
N ARG A 179 -20.87 7.31 0.27
CA ARG A 179 -20.62 6.38 1.38
C ARG A 179 -19.26 5.68 1.26
N VAL A 180 -18.92 5.17 0.07
CA VAL A 180 -17.64 4.49 -0.17
C VAL A 180 -16.48 5.48 -0.17
N SER A 181 -16.64 6.62 -0.83
CA SER A 181 -15.63 7.70 -0.84
C SER A 181 -15.34 8.19 0.57
N ASN A 182 -16.36 8.39 1.41
CA ASN A 182 -16.19 8.79 2.80
C ASN A 182 -15.41 7.75 3.60
N ALA A 183 -15.71 6.46 3.44
CA ALA A 183 -14.95 5.39 4.11
C ALA A 183 -13.47 5.38 3.67
N ALA A 184 -13.16 5.64 2.40
CA ALA A 184 -11.79 5.79 1.93
C ALA A 184 -11.07 7.02 2.51
N VAL A 185 -11.77 8.14 2.68
CA VAL A 185 -11.22 9.33 3.36
C VAL A 185 -10.91 9.00 4.82
N VAL A 186 -11.83 8.33 5.52
CA VAL A 186 -11.64 7.88 6.91
C VAL A 186 -10.43 6.94 7.05
N PHE A 187 -10.22 6.03 6.09
CA PHE A 187 -9.01 5.18 6.06
C PHE A 187 -7.73 6.02 6.08
N PHE A 188 -7.61 7.03 5.21
CA PHE A 188 -6.39 7.83 5.15
C PHE A 188 -6.21 8.74 6.35
N GLN A 189 -7.28 9.33 6.87
CA GLN A 189 -7.23 10.12 8.11
C GLN A 189 -6.66 9.30 9.27
N GLU A 190 -7.20 8.09 9.50
CA GLU A 190 -6.70 7.20 10.55
C GLU A 190 -5.24 6.78 10.29
N PHE A 191 -4.89 6.49 9.04
CA PHE A 191 -3.53 6.11 8.66
C PHE A 191 -2.51 7.24 8.96
N GLU A 192 -2.88 8.48 8.66
CA GLU A 192 -2.11 9.71 8.95
C GLU A 192 -1.95 9.93 10.46
N GLU A 193 -3.04 9.82 11.22
CA GLU A 193 -3.02 9.98 12.68
C GLU A 193 -2.15 8.91 13.38
N ILE A 194 -2.18 7.66 12.91
CA ILE A 194 -1.33 6.59 13.45
C ILE A 194 0.15 6.89 13.19
N ASP A 195 0.49 7.31 11.96
CA ASP A 195 1.87 7.63 11.59
C ASP A 195 2.40 8.83 12.39
N GLU A 196 1.60 9.89 12.52
CA GLU A 196 1.97 11.07 13.31
C GLU A 196 2.24 10.71 14.78
N ARG A 197 1.37 9.88 15.39
CA ARG A 197 1.58 9.37 16.76
C ARG A 197 2.89 8.56 16.87
N LYS A 198 3.23 7.75 15.86
CA LYS A 198 4.47 6.96 15.84
C LYS A 198 5.71 7.86 15.72
N GLU A 199 5.68 8.87 14.86
CA GLU A 199 6.79 9.82 14.70
C GLU A 199 6.99 10.66 15.96
N LYS A 200 5.92 11.16 16.59
CA LYS A 200 5.99 11.86 17.89
C LYS A 200 6.63 10.97 18.96
N ARG A 201 6.26 9.68 19.03
CA ARG A 201 6.86 8.73 19.98
C ARG A 201 8.35 8.51 19.70
N ARG A 202 8.76 8.32 18.44
CA ARG A 202 10.18 8.17 18.05
C ARG A 202 11.00 9.40 18.39
N ALA A 203 10.47 10.59 18.15
CA ALA A 203 11.13 11.85 18.50
C ALA A 203 11.36 11.99 20.02
N ARG A 204 10.41 11.54 20.85
CA ARG A 204 10.58 11.51 22.32
C ARG A 204 11.68 10.54 22.74
N LEU A 205 11.69 9.33 22.20
CA LEU A 205 12.70 8.31 22.53
C LEU A 205 14.13 8.73 22.14
N ARG A 206 14.29 9.48 21.04
CA ARG A 206 15.61 10.01 20.62
C ARG A 206 16.15 11.11 21.54
N LYS A 207 15.28 11.80 22.28
CA LYS A 207 15.66 12.90 23.18
C LYS A 207 16.00 12.44 24.59
N SER A 208 15.63 11.21 24.96
CA SER A 208 16.03 10.62 26.24
C SER A 208 17.53 10.29 26.19
N PRO A 209 18.39 10.98 26.96
CA PRO A 209 19.81 10.65 27.01
C PRO A 209 19.95 9.21 27.52
N SER A 210 20.85 8.44 26.92
CA SER A 210 21.28 7.16 27.46
C SER A 210 21.99 7.41 28.80
N SER A 211 21.20 7.38 29.87
CA SER A 211 21.64 7.40 31.27
C SER A 211 22.41 6.14 31.63
#